data_AF-A0A9E4ESA1-F1
#
_entry.id   AF-A0A9E4ESA1-F1
#
_cell.length_a   1.000
_cell.length_b   1.000
_cell.length_c   1.000
_cell.angle_alpha   90.00
_cell.angle_beta   90.00
_cell.angle_gamma   90.00
#
_symmetry.space_group_name_H-M   'P 1'
#
loop_
_entity.id
_entity.type
_entity.pdbx_description
1 polymer ?
#
loop_
_entity_poly.entity_id
_entity_poly.type
_entity_poly.pdbx_seq_one_letter_code
_entity_poly.pdbx_strand_id
1 'polypeptide(L)'
;EAGDGAELNLDDFTEEIQSYIRERTSKRGKGRAAVRVDERLERMYRLTPPGVRTLGRILDTNLTGEEVSRLTPEMIQSGAWKNVSFRRYDISIKPPRILIGRLHPYRAYLDGVRRKLLSLGFEEMKGPLVETEFWNMDALFMPQFHAARNIHDAYYVKKPVRSKA
;
A
#
# COMPACT_ATOMS: atom_id res chain seq x y z
N GLU A 1 15.33 -38.47 -20.67
CA GLU A 1 15.14 -38.13 -19.26
C GLU A 1 16.28 -38.74 -18.45
N ALA A 2 17.21 -37.88 -18.05
CA ALA A 2 18.27 -38.11 -17.07
C ALA A 2 18.53 -36.69 -16.54
N GLY A 3 18.09 -36.39 -15.33
CA GLY A 3 18.88 -36.73 -14.15
C GLY A 3 19.96 -35.65 -14.05
N ASP A 4 19.55 -34.43 -13.74
CA ASP A 4 19.77 -33.87 -12.40
C ASP A 4 21.24 -33.50 -12.24
N GLY A 5 21.53 -32.20 -12.37
CA GLY A 5 22.88 -31.69 -12.31
C GLY A 5 23.47 -32.02 -10.94
N ALA A 6 24.41 -32.95 -10.89
CA ALA A 6 25.08 -33.33 -9.65
C ALA A 6 25.77 -32.09 -9.05
N GLU A 7 25.36 -31.71 -7.84
CA GLU A 7 26.05 -30.70 -7.03
C GLU A 7 27.34 -31.34 -6.52
N LEU A 8 28.47 -30.92 -7.08
CA LEU A 8 29.81 -31.38 -6.69
C LEU A 8 30.50 -30.26 -5.91
N ASN A 9 31.15 -30.60 -4.80
CA ASN A 9 31.89 -29.61 -4.04
C ASN A 9 33.17 -29.26 -4.81
N LEU A 10 33.42 -27.95 -5.00
CA LEU A 10 34.56 -27.48 -5.78
C LEU A 10 35.90 -27.87 -5.14
N ASP A 11 35.91 -28.07 -3.82
CA ASP A 11 37.09 -28.44 -3.05
C ASP A 11 37.51 -29.90 -3.23
N ASP A 12 36.66 -30.75 -3.83
CA ASP A 12 36.97 -32.17 -4.07
C ASP A 12 37.85 -32.40 -5.31
N PHE A 13 38.16 -31.34 -6.08
CA PHE A 13 38.97 -31.41 -7.31
C PHE A 13 40.41 -30.94 -7.09
N THR A 14 41.36 -31.45 -7.90
CA THR A 14 42.77 -31.00 -7.90
C THR A 14 42.91 -29.51 -8.25
N GLU A 15 43.94 -28.83 -7.75
CA GLU A 15 44.17 -27.39 -7.94
C GLU A 15 44.14 -26.93 -9.41
N GLU A 16 44.67 -27.75 -10.33
CA GLU A 16 44.63 -27.49 -11.77
C GLU A 16 43.18 -27.40 -12.30
N ILE A 17 42.32 -28.32 -11.88
CA ILE A 17 40.92 -28.39 -12.29
C ILE A 17 40.11 -27.25 -11.64
N GLN A 18 40.39 -26.92 -10.38
CA GLN A 18 39.77 -25.78 -9.70
C GLN A 18 40.07 -24.46 -10.42
N SER A 19 41.33 -24.26 -10.86
CA SER A 19 41.74 -23.05 -11.60
C SER A 19 41.01 -22.93 -12.94
N TYR A 20 40.88 -24.05 -13.66
CA TYR A 20 40.18 -24.13 -14.94
C TYR A 20 38.67 -23.85 -14.80
N ILE A 21 38.03 -24.39 -13.75
CA ILE A 21 36.61 -24.14 -13.47
C ILE A 21 36.38 -22.67 -13.12
N ARG A 22 37.27 -22.05 -12.33
CA ARG A 22 37.17 -20.63 -11.95
C ARG A 22 37.35 -19.70 -13.16
N GLU A 23 38.25 -20.01 -14.08
CA GLU A 23 38.50 -19.21 -15.29
C GLU A 23 37.30 -19.21 -16.25
N ARG A 24 36.61 -20.35 -16.39
CA ARG A 24 35.50 -20.53 -17.35
C ARG A 24 34.11 -20.35 -16.76
N THR A 25 33.98 -20.06 -15.46
CA THR A 25 32.68 -19.80 -14.83
C THR A 25 32.29 -18.33 -14.97
N SER A 26 31.12 -18.04 -15.55
CA SER A 26 30.59 -16.68 -15.55
C SER A 26 30.05 -16.33 -14.16
N LYS A 27 30.65 -15.34 -13.49
CA LYS A 27 30.03 -14.75 -12.29
C LYS A 27 28.74 -14.03 -12.72
N ARG A 28 27.60 -14.71 -12.48
CA ARG A 28 26.23 -14.21 -12.66
C ARG A 28 25.80 -13.92 -14.11
N GLY A 29 24.80 -14.69 -14.58
CA GLY A 29 23.82 -14.18 -15.55
C GLY A 29 24.14 -14.23 -17.04
N LYS A 30 25.01 -15.13 -17.55
CA LYS A 30 25.11 -15.41 -18.99
C LYS A 30 24.81 -16.89 -19.29
N GLY A 31 23.74 -17.14 -20.05
CA GLY A 31 23.11 -18.45 -20.26
C GLY A 31 23.85 -19.47 -21.14
N ARG A 32 25.20 -19.50 -21.14
CA ARG A 32 25.98 -20.46 -21.96
C ARG A 32 27.29 -20.98 -21.31
N ALA A 33 27.38 -21.03 -19.98
CA ALA A 33 28.52 -21.67 -19.30
C ALA A 33 28.21 -23.15 -19.00
N ALA A 34 29.18 -24.05 -19.22
CA ALA A 34 29.04 -25.49 -18.98
C ALA A 34 29.02 -25.86 -17.49
N VAL A 35 29.62 -25.02 -16.63
CA VAL A 35 29.66 -25.17 -15.18
C VAL A 35 29.25 -23.84 -14.55
N ARG A 36 28.44 -23.92 -13.50
CA ARG A 36 28.03 -22.78 -12.68
C ARG A 36 28.52 -23.03 -11.26
N VAL A 37 29.42 -22.18 -10.79
CA VAL A 37 29.81 -22.15 -9.37
C VAL A 37 28.78 -21.30 -8.64
N ASP A 38 28.11 -21.90 -7.65
CA ASP A 38 27.22 -21.20 -6.73
C ASP A 38 27.87 -21.24 -5.35
N GLU A 39 28.12 -20.07 -4.78
CA GLU A 39 28.66 -19.97 -3.42
C GLU A 39 27.48 -20.08 -2.44
N ARG A 40 27.35 -21.23 -1.78
CA ARG A 40 26.39 -21.40 -0.68
C ARG A 40 27.09 -21.18 0.64
N LEU A 41 26.55 -20.26 1.43
CA LEU A 41 27.07 -19.95 2.75
C LEU A 41 26.25 -20.72 3.80
N GLU A 42 26.79 -21.81 4.32
CA GLU A 42 26.20 -22.49 5.49
C GLU A 42 26.62 -21.76 6.77
N ARG A 43 25.62 -21.24 7.50
CA ARG A 43 25.85 -20.58 8.79
C ARG A 43 25.34 -21.46 9.92
N MET A 44 26.26 -21.94 10.74
CA MET A 44 25.91 -22.55 12.01
C MET A 44 25.97 -21.51 13.13
N TYR A 45 24.95 -21.53 13.98
CA TYR A 45 24.86 -20.64 15.15
C TYR A 45 25.01 -21.46 16.42
N ARG A 46 25.84 -20.99 17.34
CA ARG A 46 25.98 -21.54 18.68
C ARG A 46 25.87 -20.41 19.70
N LEU A 47 25.18 -20.69 20.81
CA LEU A 47 25.12 -19.76 21.92
C LEU A 47 26.51 -19.54 22.53
N THR A 48 26.85 -18.28 22.79
CA THR A 48 28.06 -17.93 23.54
C THR A 48 27.93 -18.37 25.00
N PRO A 49 29.03 -18.54 25.75
CA PRO A 49 28.96 -18.93 27.16
C PRO A 49 28.07 -18.02 28.03
N PRO A 50 28.03 -16.68 27.84
CA PRO A 50 27.03 -15.82 28.48
C PRO A 50 25.59 -16.10 28.02
N GLY A 51 25.39 -16.43 26.74
CA GLY A 51 24.09 -16.81 26.19
C GLY A 51 23.53 -18.08 26.82
N VAL A 52 24.37 -19.10 27.07
CA VAL A 52 23.97 -20.34 27.76
C VAL A 52 23.53 -20.05 29.20
N ARG A 53 24.24 -19.19 29.94
CA ARG A 53 23.83 -18.78 31.29
C ARG A 53 22.51 -17.99 31.30
N THR A 54 22.31 -17.15 30.29
CA THR A 54 21.08 -16.36 30.15
C THR A 54 19.91 -17.26 29.79
N LEU A 55 20.11 -18.26 28.94
CA LEU A 55 19.10 -19.26 28.61
C LEU A 55 18.62 -20.03 29.85
N GLY A 56 19.54 -20.43 30.74
CA GLY A 56 19.17 -21.05 32.02
C GLY A 56 18.22 -20.16 32.83
N ARG A 57 18.53 -18.87 32.97
CA ARG A 57 17.67 -17.91 33.66
C ARG A 57 16.30 -17.70 32.98
N ILE A 58 16.26 -17.69 31.65
CA ILE A 58 15.02 -17.55 30.86
C ILE A 58 14.11 -18.77 31.07
N LEU A 59 14.70 -19.97 31.08
CA LEU A 59 13.98 -21.22 31.38
C LEU A 59 13.49 -21.26 32.84
N ASP A 60 14.32 -20.83 33.79
CA ASP A 60 13.96 -20.77 35.22
C ASP A 60 12.82 -19.76 35.50
N THR A 61 12.72 -18.71 34.70
CA THR A 61 11.65 -17.69 34.79
C THR A 61 10.39 -18.08 34.01
N ASN A 62 10.35 -19.28 33.44
CA ASN A 62 9.28 -19.81 32.60
C ASN A 62 8.86 -18.82 31.49
N LEU A 63 9.84 -18.06 30.98
CA LEU A 63 9.67 -17.11 29.91
C LEU A 63 9.77 -17.87 28.58
N THR A 64 8.86 -18.84 28.41
CA THR A 64 8.92 -19.90 27.40
C THR A 64 8.61 -19.41 25.97
N GLY A 65 8.39 -18.09 25.79
CA GLY A 65 8.01 -17.51 24.51
C GLY A 65 6.57 -17.83 24.07
N GLU A 66 5.89 -18.76 24.74
CA GLU A 66 4.47 -19.08 24.58
C GLU A 66 3.57 -18.03 25.25
N GLU A 67 3.79 -16.76 24.93
CA GLU A 67 2.88 -15.69 25.34
C GLU A 67 1.68 -15.65 24.41
N VAL A 68 0.47 -15.74 24.99
CA VAL A 68 -0.75 -15.63 24.20
C VAL A 68 -0.93 -14.17 23.78
N SER A 69 -1.05 -13.93 22.47
CA SER A 69 -1.19 -12.58 21.91
C SER A 69 -2.63 -12.08 21.90
N ARG A 70 -3.60 -12.99 21.73
CA ARG A 70 -5.02 -12.67 21.61
C ARG A 70 -5.85 -13.63 22.44
N LEU A 71 -6.73 -13.07 23.26
CA LEU A 71 -7.75 -13.83 23.98
C LEU A 71 -8.78 -14.38 22.99
N THR A 72 -9.02 -15.69 23.00
CA THR A 72 -10.04 -16.33 22.15
C THR A 72 -11.30 -16.67 22.97
N PRO A 73 -12.47 -16.80 22.32
CA PRO A 73 -13.71 -17.18 23.00
C PRO A 73 -13.63 -18.53 23.73
N GLU A 74 -12.90 -19.51 23.19
CA GLU A 74 -12.73 -20.85 23.77
C GLU A 74 -11.93 -20.79 25.08
N MET A 75 -10.94 -19.90 25.16
CA MET A 75 -10.18 -19.68 26.39
C MET A 75 -11.03 -19.07 27.50
N ILE A 76 -11.97 -18.19 27.14
CA ILE A 76 -12.93 -17.60 28.08
C ILE A 76 -13.88 -18.67 28.63
N GLN A 77 -14.41 -19.52 27.75
CA GLN A 77 -15.34 -20.60 28.12
C GLN A 77 -14.68 -21.67 29.01
N SER A 78 -13.44 -22.07 28.70
CA SER A 78 -12.69 -23.08 29.45
C SER A 78 -12.02 -22.56 30.73
N GLY A 79 -11.95 -21.24 30.92
CA GLY A 79 -11.21 -20.62 32.02
C GLY A 79 -9.68 -20.69 31.88
N ALA A 80 -9.17 -21.22 30.77
CA ALA A 80 -7.73 -21.37 30.50
C ALA A 80 -6.98 -20.03 30.48
N TRP A 81 -7.69 -18.92 30.21
CA TRP A 81 -7.12 -17.56 30.23
C TRP A 81 -6.50 -17.14 31.56
N LYS A 82 -6.86 -17.79 32.68
CA LYS A 82 -6.30 -17.49 34.01
C LYS A 82 -4.90 -18.05 34.23
N ASN A 83 -4.54 -19.09 33.49
CA ASN A 83 -3.30 -19.85 33.69
C ASN A 83 -2.25 -19.57 32.60
N VAL A 84 -2.53 -18.66 31.66
CA VAL A 84 -1.63 -18.28 30.56
C VAL A 84 -1.04 -16.90 30.79
N SER A 85 0.20 -16.71 30.34
CA SER A 85 0.82 -15.39 30.28
C SER A 85 0.43 -14.69 28.98
N PHE A 86 -0.13 -13.48 29.07
CA PHE A 86 -0.43 -12.67 27.90
C PHE A 86 0.75 -11.75 27.57
N ARG A 87 1.03 -11.62 26.27
CA ARG A 87 2.00 -10.62 25.80
C ARG A 87 1.54 -9.22 26.21
N ARG A 88 2.43 -8.42 26.80
CA ARG A 88 2.10 -7.03 27.16
C ARG A 88 1.76 -6.23 25.90
N TYR A 89 0.64 -5.52 25.95
CA TYR A 89 0.22 -4.63 24.89
C TYR A 89 1.10 -3.37 24.89
N ASP A 90 1.77 -3.11 23.75
CA ASP A 90 2.60 -1.93 23.58
C ASP A 90 1.77 -0.80 22.97
N ILE A 91 1.49 0.20 23.80
CA ILE A 91 0.68 1.39 23.45
C ILE A 91 1.43 2.30 22.45
N SER A 92 2.75 2.16 22.33
CA SER A 92 3.54 2.96 21.38
C SER A 92 3.36 2.51 19.93
N ILE A 93 2.84 1.30 19.71
CA ILE A 93 2.61 0.75 18.37
C ILE A 93 1.44 1.47 17.72
N LYS A 94 1.67 1.96 16.49
CA LYS A 94 0.61 2.57 15.69
C LYS A 94 -0.43 1.51 15.32
N PRO A 95 -1.72 1.74 15.61
CA PRO A 95 -2.77 0.82 15.19
C PRO A 95 -2.87 0.78 13.67
N PRO A 96 -3.42 -0.32 13.12
CA PRO A 96 -3.72 -0.39 11.69
C PRO A 96 -4.64 0.78 11.29
N ARG A 97 -4.32 1.41 10.15
CA ARG A 97 -5.11 2.53 9.64
C ARG A 97 -6.46 2.04 9.13
N ILE A 98 -7.54 2.58 9.67
CA ILE A 98 -8.88 2.43 9.10
C ILE A 98 -9.05 3.54 8.06
N LEU A 99 -9.17 3.16 6.79
CA LEU A 99 -9.41 4.10 5.69
C LEU A 99 -10.90 4.44 5.65
N ILE A 100 -11.27 5.61 6.18
CA ILE A 100 -12.60 6.18 6.00
C ILE A 100 -12.65 7.00 4.70
N GLY A 101 -13.83 7.06 4.08
CA GLY A 101 -14.07 7.90 2.92
C GLY A 101 -13.79 9.38 3.25
N ARG A 102 -13.25 10.12 2.27
CA ARG A 102 -12.99 11.56 2.39
C ARG A 102 -13.82 12.33 1.37
N LEU A 103 -14.29 13.51 1.76
CA LEU A 103 -15.01 14.40 0.86
C LEU A 103 -14.04 15.02 -0.16
N HIS A 104 -14.48 15.20 -1.40
CA HIS A 104 -13.70 15.91 -2.41
C HIS A 104 -13.43 17.35 -1.95
N PRO A 105 -12.18 17.86 -1.98
CA PRO A 105 -11.85 19.19 -1.43
C PRO A 105 -12.67 20.33 -2.02
N TYR A 106 -12.91 20.29 -3.33
CA TYR A 106 -13.75 21.30 -4.01
C TYR A 106 -15.20 21.28 -3.51
N ARG A 107 -15.74 20.09 -3.20
CA ARG A 107 -17.11 19.98 -2.66
C ARG A 107 -17.18 20.57 -1.25
N ALA A 108 -16.17 20.28 -0.41
CA ALA A 108 -16.08 20.85 0.93
C ALA A 108 -16.06 22.40 0.89
N TYR A 109 -15.33 22.97 -0.07
CA TYR A 109 -15.30 24.42 -0.31
C TYR A 109 -16.68 24.96 -0.71
N LEU A 110 -17.34 24.36 -1.70
CA LEU A 110 -18.68 24.77 -2.15
C LEU A 110 -19.71 24.71 -1.01
N ASP A 111 -19.68 23.65 -0.20
CA ASP A 111 -20.57 23.51 0.96
C ASP A 111 -20.27 24.56 2.05
N GLY A 112 -19.02 25.03 2.14
CA GLY A 112 -18.64 26.17 2.96
C GLY A 112 -19.23 27.48 2.46
N VAL A 113 -19.11 27.78 1.16
CA VAL A 113 -19.68 28.99 0.54
C VAL A 113 -21.21 28.99 0.64
N ARG A 114 -21.86 27.86 0.33
CA ARG A 114 -23.32 27.69 0.47
C ARG A 114 -23.78 28.08 1.87
N ARG A 115 -23.18 27.50 2.92
CA ARG A 115 -23.57 27.76 4.31
C ARG A 115 -23.44 29.24 4.70
N LYS A 116 -22.40 29.92 4.23
CA LYS A 116 -22.21 31.35 4.48
C LYS A 116 -23.31 32.19 3.83
N LEU A 117 -23.63 31.94 2.55
CA LEU A 117 -24.69 32.68 1.86
C LEU A 117 -26.07 32.43 2.49
N LEU A 118 -26.38 31.17 2.84
CA LEU A 118 -27.62 30.84 3.56
C LEU A 118 -27.71 31.57 4.91
N SER A 119 -26.60 31.70 5.64
CA SER A 119 -26.58 32.43 6.92
C SER A 119 -26.82 33.93 6.79
N LEU A 120 -26.60 34.49 5.59
CA LEU A 120 -26.90 35.88 5.26
C LEU A 120 -28.35 36.08 4.76
N GLY A 121 -29.16 35.01 4.72
CA GLY A 121 -30.55 35.05 4.27
C GLY A 121 -30.75 34.88 2.77
N PHE A 122 -29.71 34.51 2.01
CA PHE A 122 -29.86 34.17 0.59
C PHE A 122 -30.52 32.80 0.44
N GLU A 123 -31.26 32.61 -0.66
CA GLU A 123 -31.86 31.33 -1.03
C GLU A 123 -31.06 30.64 -2.14
N GLU A 124 -30.93 29.30 -2.08
CA GLU A 124 -30.23 28.54 -3.12
C GLU A 124 -31.10 28.35 -4.36
N MET A 125 -30.65 28.87 -5.50
CA MET A 125 -31.27 28.62 -6.80
C MET A 125 -30.54 27.50 -7.54
N LYS A 126 -31.28 26.65 -8.25
CA LYS A 126 -30.74 25.55 -9.08
C LYS A 126 -31.14 25.75 -10.52
N GLY A 127 -30.20 25.53 -11.44
CA GLY A 127 -30.41 25.58 -12.89
C GLY A 127 -30.04 24.27 -13.56
N PRO A 128 -30.42 24.09 -14.84
CA PRO A 128 -29.98 22.97 -15.66
C PRO A 128 -28.48 23.05 -15.97
N LEU A 129 -27.89 21.91 -16.37
CA LEU A 129 -26.49 21.88 -16.84
C LEU A 129 -26.32 22.48 -18.24
N VAL A 130 -27.35 22.39 -19.07
CA VAL A 130 -27.39 22.98 -20.41
C VAL A 130 -28.36 24.15 -20.33
N GLU A 131 -27.85 25.34 -20.61
CA GLU A 131 -28.66 26.55 -20.67
C GLU A 131 -28.92 27.04 -22.09
N THR A 132 -30.00 27.81 -22.22
CA THR A 132 -30.32 28.48 -23.48
C THR A 132 -29.46 29.73 -23.68
N GLU A 133 -29.16 30.05 -24.94
CA GLU A 133 -28.42 31.28 -25.28
C GLU A 133 -29.16 32.53 -24.80
N PHE A 134 -30.49 32.50 -24.80
CA PHE A 134 -31.33 33.57 -24.27
C PHE A 134 -31.04 33.84 -22.79
N TRP A 135 -31.13 32.82 -21.92
CA TRP A 135 -30.92 32.99 -20.48
C TRP A 135 -29.47 33.30 -20.11
N ASN A 136 -28.51 32.69 -20.81
CA ASN A 136 -27.09 32.88 -20.50
C ASN A 136 -26.52 34.19 -21.06
N MET A 137 -27.14 34.78 -22.10
CA MET A 137 -26.61 35.96 -22.79
C MET A 137 -27.64 37.10 -22.94
N ASP A 138 -28.73 36.90 -23.68
CA ASP A 138 -29.65 37.97 -24.06
C ASP A 138 -30.33 38.60 -22.83
N ALA A 139 -30.77 37.78 -21.88
CA ALA A 139 -31.40 38.21 -20.63
C ALA A 139 -30.45 38.99 -19.71
N LEU A 140 -29.14 38.80 -19.89
CA LEU A 140 -28.08 39.52 -19.15
C LEU A 140 -27.56 40.73 -19.94
N PHE A 141 -28.31 41.20 -20.94
CA PHE A 141 -27.99 42.36 -21.79
C PHE A 141 -26.67 42.23 -22.55
N MET A 142 -26.23 41.01 -22.86
CA MET A 142 -25.05 40.79 -23.69
C MET A 142 -25.46 40.60 -25.15
N PRO A 143 -25.21 41.56 -26.07
CA PRO A 143 -25.71 41.48 -27.44
C PRO A 143 -25.02 40.38 -28.28
N GLN A 144 -25.64 39.98 -29.39
CA GLN A 144 -25.16 38.89 -30.27
C GLN A 144 -23.75 39.11 -30.82
N PHE A 145 -23.38 40.36 -31.08
CA PHE A 145 -22.05 40.72 -31.61
C PHE A 145 -21.02 41.01 -30.51
N HIS A 146 -21.34 40.75 -29.24
CA HIS A 146 -20.45 41.05 -28.13
C HIS A 146 -19.26 40.09 -28.11
N ALA A 147 -18.04 40.64 -28.05
CA ALA A 147 -16.81 39.85 -28.05
C ALA A 147 -16.78 38.79 -26.94
N ALA A 148 -17.39 39.07 -25.79
CA ALA A 148 -17.44 38.11 -24.68
C ALA A 148 -18.21 36.81 -25.01
N ARG A 149 -19.11 36.78 -26.02
CA ARG A 149 -19.73 35.52 -26.47
C ARG A 149 -18.71 34.54 -27.08
N ASN A 150 -17.64 35.07 -27.68
CA ASN A 150 -16.57 34.27 -28.27
C ASN A 150 -15.38 34.08 -27.32
N ILE A 151 -15.15 35.00 -26.37
CA ILE A 151 -14.01 34.93 -25.43
C ILE A 151 -14.20 33.83 -24.36
N HIS A 152 -15.45 33.43 -24.06
CA HIS A 152 -15.74 32.48 -22.99
C HIS A 152 -15.74 30.99 -23.39
N ASP A 153 -15.24 30.63 -24.58
CA ASP A 153 -15.19 29.24 -25.08
C ASP A 153 -16.51 28.46 -24.83
N ALA A 154 -17.64 29.07 -25.21
CA ALA A 154 -18.94 28.49 -24.99
C ALA A 154 -19.12 27.17 -25.79
N TYR A 155 -19.42 26.08 -25.09
CA TYR A 155 -19.72 24.80 -25.73
C TYR A 155 -21.19 24.76 -26.18
N TYR A 156 -21.40 24.68 -27.49
CA TYR A 156 -22.73 24.53 -28.07
C TYR A 156 -23.13 23.06 -28.20
N VAL A 157 -24.36 22.76 -27.81
CA VAL A 157 -24.90 21.41 -27.89
C VAL A 157 -25.43 21.16 -29.30
N LYS A 158 -24.97 20.09 -29.96
CA LYS A 158 -25.42 19.73 -31.32
C LYS A 158 -26.87 19.24 -31.35
N LYS A 159 -27.34 18.56 -30.30
CA LYS A 159 -28.73 18.10 -30.12
C LYS A 159 -29.09 18.09 -28.63
N PRO A 160 -30.22 18.69 -28.21
CA PRO A 160 -31.21 19.41 -29.01
C PRO A 160 -30.72 20.81 -29.42
N VAL A 161 -31.15 21.30 -30.61
CA VAL A 161 -30.80 22.63 -31.14
C VAL A 161 -31.75 23.73 -30.64
N ARG A 162 -32.89 23.34 -30.07
CA ARG A 162 -33.92 24.26 -29.55
C ARG A 162 -34.34 23.78 -28.16
N SER A 163 -34.53 24.71 -27.23
CA SER A 163 -35.20 24.41 -25.97
C SER A 163 -36.70 24.27 -26.19
N LYS A 164 -37.36 23.58 -25.26
CA LYS A 164 -38.82 23.70 -25.15
C LYS A 164 -39.14 25.11 -24.63
N ALA A 165 -40.23 25.68 -25.10
CA ALA A 165 -40.77 26.94 -24.60
C ALA A 165 -41.19 26.80 -23.13
#